data_AF-A0A7C8ZC98-F1
#
_entry.id   AF-A0A7C8ZC98-F1
#
_cell.length_a   1.000
_cell.length_b   1.000
_cell.length_c   1.000
_cell.angle_alpha   90.00
_cell.angle_beta   90.00
_cell.angle_gamma   90.00
#
_symmetry.space_group_name_H-M   'P 1'
#
loop_
_entity.id
_entity.type
_entity.pdbx_description
1 polymer ?
#
loop_
_entity_poly.entity_id
_entity_poly.type
_entity_poly.pdbx_seq_one_letter_code
_entity_poly.pdbx_strand_id
1 'polypeptide(L)'
;MATLTHLRFLHSPFSLSSEFRHRRIPNTPTSFVTPLILPRGIRVFSSNSLKRRCRNWSFCCLCKANSQLEKVQVVEEVERPPFDINLAVILAGFAFEAYTTPADNVGRREVDAASCITVYLSESFVREIYDGQFFVKLKKGYNFPAMDPWGTSDPYVIMEFDGQVVKSKIKWGTREPTWNEEFTINIKLPPCTLLQVAAWDANLVTPHKRMGNAGVNLEDLCDGNLHELLVELEGMGGGGKIQVEVKYRSFEEIDEDKKWWR
;
A
#
# COMPACT_ATOMS: atom_id res chain seq x y z
N MET A 1 23.57 26.61 -3.47
CA MET A 1 22.59 27.68 -3.77
C MET A 1 21.26 26.99 -3.99
N ALA A 2 20.35 27.02 -3.01
CA ALA A 2 19.05 26.37 -3.12
C ALA A 2 18.15 27.18 -4.06
N THR A 3 17.66 26.54 -5.12
CA THR A 3 16.76 27.14 -6.11
C THR A 3 15.32 27.02 -5.63
N LEU A 4 14.67 28.16 -5.40
CA LEU A 4 13.25 28.23 -5.06
C LEU A 4 12.42 27.99 -6.34
N THR A 5 11.95 26.77 -6.56
CA THR A 5 11.10 26.41 -7.70
C THR A 5 9.63 26.73 -7.40
N HIS A 6 9.03 27.57 -8.24
CA HIS A 6 7.63 27.97 -8.16
C HIS A 6 6.74 26.89 -8.80
N LEU A 7 6.28 25.92 -8.00
CA LEU A 7 5.39 24.84 -8.45
C LEU A 7 3.96 25.36 -8.71
N ARG A 8 3.30 24.80 -9.73
CA ARG A 8 1.92 25.14 -10.11
C ARG A 8 0.94 24.27 -9.33
N PHE A 9 0.05 24.90 -8.57
CA PHE A 9 -1.07 24.26 -7.87
C PHE A 9 -2.24 24.03 -8.83
N LEU A 10 -2.89 22.87 -8.74
CA LEU A 10 -4.16 22.61 -9.43
C LEU A 10 -5.29 22.54 -8.40
N HIS A 11 -6.28 23.40 -8.56
CA HIS A 11 -7.53 23.35 -7.79
C HIS A 11 -8.44 22.27 -8.36
N SER A 12 -9.01 21.42 -7.50
CA SER A 12 -10.21 20.64 -7.82
C SER A 12 -11.29 20.91 -6.77
N PRO A 13 -12.54 21.18 -7.17
CA PRO A 13 -13.66 21.18 -6.26
C PRO A 13 -14.27 19.77 -6.24
N PHE A 14 -14.41 19.15 -5.07
CA PHE A 14 -15.29 17.99 -4.94
C PHE A 14 -16.31 18.19 -3.82
N SER A 15 -17.57 18.22 -4.24
CA SER A 15 -18.77 18.11 -3.44
C SER A 15 -19.06 16.65 -3.11
N LEU A 16 -19.21 16.33 -1.83
CA LEU A 16 -19.79 15.06 -1.39
C LEU A 16 -21.32 15.14 -1.56
N SER A 17 -21.92 14.30 -2.41
CA SER A 17 -23.36 14.03 -2.38
C SER A 17 -23.57 12.58 -1.97
N SER A 18 -24.19 12.35 -0.80
CA SER A 18 -24.70 11.06 -0.38
C SER A 18 -26.11 10.85 -0.92
N GLU A 19 -26.31 9.86 -1.78
CA GLU A 19 -27.62 9.25 -1.99
C GLU A 19 -27.47 7.73 -2.06
N PHE A 20 -27.59 7.08 -0.91
CA PHE A 20 -27.85 5.65 -0.84
C PHE A 20 -29.34 5.41 -1.14
N ARG A 21 -29.67 5.06 -2.39
CA ARG A 21 -31.00 4.53 -2.73
C ARG A 21 -31.01 3.02 -2.54
N HIS A 22 -31.75 2.58 -1.52
CA HIS A 22 -32.18 1.20 -1.33
C HIS A 22 -32.95 0.69 -2.55
N ARG A 23 -32.48 -0.40 -3.17
CA ARG A 23 -33.27 -1.21 -4.09
C ARG A 23 -33.19 -2.69 -3.69
N ARG A 24 -34.30 -3.18 -3.11
CA ARG A 24 -34.63 -4.61 -2.96
C ARG A 24 -35.17 -5.13 -4.29
N ILE A 25 -34.62 -6.18 -4.89
CA ILE A 25 -35.37 -7.11 -5.76
C ILE A 25 -34.64 -8.49 -5.81
N PRO A 26 -35.20 -9.59 -6.37
CA PRO A 26 -35.74 -10.74 -5.64
C PRO A 26 -35.06 -12.08 -6.04
N ASN A 27 -35.57 -13.19 -5.50
CA ASN A 27 -35.17 -14.58 -5.79
C ASN A 27 -35.42 -14.98 -7.27
N THR A 28 -34.43 -15.69 -7.84
CA THR A 28 -34.39 -16.81 -8.84
C THR A 28 -35.55 -17.07 -9.83
N PRO A 29 -35.43 -17.91 -10.90
CA PRO A 29 -34.29 -18.71 -11.40
C PRO A 29 -34.04 -18.61 -12.94
N THR A 30 -33.09 -19.43 -13.40
CA THR A 30 -33.01 -20.10 -14.72
C THR A 30 -32.12 -19.47 -15.81
N SER A 31 -31.18 -20.31 -16.24
CA SER A 31 -30.26 -20.31 -17.38
C SER A 31 -30.61 -19.47 -18.60
N PHE A 32 -29.61 -18.85 -19.24
CA PHE A 32 -29.19 -19.07 -20.64
C PHE A 32 -27.87 -18.29 -20.88
N VAL A 33 -26.81 -18.97 -21.35
CA VAL A 33 -25.52 -18.35 -21.70
C VAL A 33 -25.33 -18.46 -23.22
N THR A 34 -25.15 -17.32 -23.89
CA THR A 34 -24.61 -17.20 -25.26
C THR A 34 -23.08 -17.26 -25.25
N PRO A 35 -22.41 -17.86 -26.26
CA PRO A 35 -20.98 -18.12 -26.22
C PRO A 35 -20.15 -16.94 -26.74
N LEU A 36 -19.07 -16.58 -26.04
CA LEU A 36 -17.97 -15.81 -26.60
C LEU A 36 -16.82 -16.76 -26.95
N ILE A 37 -16.36 -16.64 -28.19
CA ILE A 37 -15.34 -17.45 -28.85
C ILE A 37 -13.96 -16.86 -28.50
N LEU A 38 -13.08 -17.68 -27.91
CA LEU A 38 -11.64 -17.42 -27.75
C LEU A 38 -10.84 -18.61 -28.33
N PRO A 39 -9.59 -18.40 -28.77
CA PRO A 39 -8.94 -19.25 -29.77
C PRO A 39 -8.57 -20.62 -29.21
N ARG A 40 -8.94 -21.63 -30.00
CA ARG A 40 -8.47 -23.02 -30.03
C ARG A 40 -8.00 -23.61 -28.70
N GLY A 41 -8.98 -24.22 -28.02
CA GLY A 41 -8.79 -25.62 -27.66
C GLY A 41 -8.83 -25.96 -26.18
N ILE A 42 -9.62 -25.26 -25.35
CA ILE A 42 -9.93 -25.75 -24.00
C ILE A 42 -11.43 -25.57 -23.75
N ARG A 43 -12.19 -26.67 -23.76
CA ARG A 43 -13.57 -26.72 -23.27
C ARG A 43 -13.56 -27.40 -21.90
N VAL A 44 -13.86 -26.64 -20.85
CA VAL A 44 -14.11 -27.20 -19.51
C VAL A 44 -15.61 -27.40 -19.36
N PHE A 45 -16.05 -28.65 -19.20
CA PHE A 45 -17.41 -28.95 -18.76
C PHE A 45 -17.39 -29.25 -17.26
N SER A 46 -18.20 -28.51 -16.51
CA SER A 46 -18.56 -28.87 -15.14
C SER A 46 -19.91 -29.57 -15.17
N SER A 47 -19.97 -30.82 -14.73
CA SER A 47 -21.24 -31.50 -14.42
C SER A 47 -21.31 -31.74 -12.92
N ASN A 48 -22.25 -31.09 -12.25
CA ASN A 48 -22.63 -31.44 -10.90
C ASN A 48 -23.45 -32.74 -10.92
N SER A 49 -22.86 -33.84 -10.44
CA SER A 49 -23.62 -35.02 -10.04
C SER A 49 -23.43 -35.28 -8.56
N LEU A 50 -24.54 -35.19 -7.84
CA LEU A 50 -24.66 -35.52 -6.42
C LEU A 50 -24.43 -37.03 -6.19
N LYS A 51 -23.68 -37.32 -5.14
CA LYS A 51 -23.61 -38.58 -4.36
C LYS A 51 -22.85 -39.80 -4.93
N ARG A 52 -21.80 -40.09 -4.14
CA ARG A 52 -21.36 -41.37 -3.56
C ARG A 52 -20.44 -42.26 -4.41
N ARG A 53 -19.25 -42.44 -3.82
CA ARG A 53 -18.30 -43.57 -3.85
C ARG A 53 -17.11 -43.39 -4.81
N CYS A 54 -15.92 -43.31 -4.20
CA CYS A 54 -14.61 -43.19 -4.83
C CYS A 54 -14.35 -44.27 -5.89
N ARG A 55 -13.72 -43.87 -7.00
CA ARG A 55 -12.66 -44.63 -7.70
C ARG A 55 -11.95 -43.73 -8.74
N ASN A 56 -10.64 -43.59 -8.55
CA ASN A 56 -9.54 -43.12 -9.41
C ASN A 56 -9.85 -42.27 -10.65
N TRP A 57 -9.26 -41.07 -10.70
CA TRP A 57 -9.03 -40.30 -11.93
C TRP A 57 -7.53 -40.30 -12.26
N SER A 58 -7.18 -40.78 -13.46
CA SER A 58 -5.89 -40.52 -14.08
C SER A 58 -6.09 -39.51 -15.21
N PHE A 59 -5.26 -38.48 -15.25
CA PHE A 59 -5.18 -37.56 -16.39
C PHE A 59 -4.00 -37.98 -17.26
N CYS A 60 -4.26 -38.32 -18.53
CA CYS A 60 -3.22 -38.53 -19.54
C CYS A 60 -3.30 -37.40 -20.57
N CYS A 61 -2.26 -36.56 -20.65
CA CYS A 61 -2.02 -35.72 -21.82
C CYS A 61 -1.09 -36.47 -22.76
N LEU A 62 -1.50 -36.62 -24.02
CA LEU A 62 -0.77 -37.36 -25.04
C LEU A 62 -0.40 -36.39 -26.17
N CYS A 63 0.88 -36.03 -26.25
CA CYS A 63 1.46 -35.41 -27.43
C CYS A 63 2.48 -36.41 -28.00
N LYS A 64 2.21 -36.90 -29.22
CA LYS A 64 3.12 -37.80 -29.95
C LYS A 64 4.07 -36.98 -30.82
N ALA A 65 5.37 -37.15 -30.62
CA ALA A 65 6.37 -37.20 -31.70
C ALA A 65 7.57 -38.03 -31.22
N ASN A 66 8.05 -38.91 -32.10
CA ASN A 66 8.95 -40.02 -31.81
C ASN A 66 10.39 -39.60 -31.48
N SER A 67 10.98 -40.18 -30.44
CA SER A 67 12.41 -40.55 -30.41
C SER A 67 12.73 -41.55 -29.28
N GLN A 68 13.47 -42.59 -29.67
CA GLN A 68 14.10 -43.69 -28.93
C GLN A 68 13.98 -43.78 -27.40
N LEU A 69 13.51 -44.95 -26.99
CA LEU A 69 13.34 -45.42 -25.63
C LEU A 69 14.68 -45.89 -25.05
N GLU A 70 15.39 -45.01 -24.34
CA GLU A 70 16.37 -45.45 -23.34
C GLU A 70 15.58 -45.71 -22.05
N LYS A 71 15.43 -46.98 -21.69
CA LYS A 71 14.59 -47.41 -20.57
C LYS A 71 15.34 -47.18 -19.26
N VAL A 72 15.38 -45.93 -18.80
CA VAL A 72 15.73 -45.62 -17.42
C VAL A 72 14.55 -46.02 -16.56
N GLN A 73 14.69 -47.11 -15.80
CA GLN A 73 13.73 -47.50 -14.79
C GLN A 73 13.79 -46.49 -13.64
N VAL A 74 12.84 -45.56 -13.60
CA VAL A 74 12.44 -44.89 -12.36
C VAL A 74 10.96 -45.16 -12.20
N VAL A 75 10.65 -46.23 -11.47
CA VAL A 75 9.33 -46.41 -10.88
C VAL A 75 9.56 -46.60 -9.38
N GLU A 76 9.95 -45.53 -8.72
CA GLU A 76 9.46 -45.34 -7.35
C GLU A 76 8.09 -44.69 -7.51
N GLU A 77 7.03 -45.49 -7.48
CA GLU A 77 5.72 -44.97 -7.12
C GLU A 77 5.84 -44.49 -5.67
N VAL A 78 6.16 -43.20 -5.50
CA VAL A 78 6.10 -42.55 -4.20
C VAL A 78 4.61 -42.49 -3.83
N GLU A 79 4.11 -43.54 -3.20
CA GLU A 79 2.78 -43.54 -2.60
C GLU A 79 2.70 -42.35 -1.64
N ARG A 80 1.79 -41.42 -1.92
CA ARG A 80 1.60 -40.24 -1.06
C ARG A 80 1.18 -40.75 0.33
N PRO A 81 1.90 -40.38 1.39
CA PRO A 81 1.59 -40.85 2.74
C PRO A 81 0.16 -40.45 3.13
N PRO A 82 -0.49 -41.23 4.01
CA PRO A 82 -1.82 -40.91 4.50
C PRO A 82 -1.82 -39.54 5.21
N PHE A 83 -2.89 -38.77 5.04
CA PHE A 83 -3.02 -37.45 5.66
C PHE A 83 -3.12 -37.58 7.18
N ASP A 84 -2.14 -37.05 7.90
CA ASP A 84 -2.15 -36.95 9.35
C ASP A 84 -2.65 -35.57 9.79
N ILE A 85 -3.87 -35.55 10.36
CA ILE A 85 -4.50 -34.33 10.83
C ILE A 85 -3.76 -33.70 12.01
N ASN A 86 -3.14 -34.48 12.88
CA ASN A 86 -2.43 -33.95 14.05
C ASN A 86 -1.15 -33.26 13.60
N LEU A 87 -0.40 -33.91 12.70
CA LEU A 87 0.79 -33.31 12.08
C LEU A 87 0.41 -32.04 11.30
N ALA A 88 -0.69 -32.06 10.53
CA ALA A 88 -1.16 -30.89 9.80
C ALA A 88 -1.50 -29.72 10.72
N VAL A 89 -2.17 -29.96 11.85
CA VAL A 89 -2.50 -28.93 12.84
C VAL A 89 -1.23 -28.35 13.48
N ILE A 90 -0.26 -29.21 13.84
CA ILE A 90 1.02 -28.76 14.40
C ILE A 90 1.80 -27.91 13.39
N LEU A 91 1.93 -28.39 12.15
CA LEU A 91 2.62 -27.65 11.09
C LEU A 91 1.91 -26.34 10.75
N ALA A 92 0.58 -26.31 10.78
CA ALA A 92 -0.19 -25.08 10.61
C ALA A 92 0.08 -24.08 11.75
N GLY A 93 0.19 -24.55 12.99
CA GLY A 93 0.58 -23.73 14.15
C GLY A 93 1.97 -23.10 13.97
N PHE A 94 2.98 -23.92 13.65
CA PHE A 94 4.33 -23.43 13.38
C PHE A 94 4.40 -22.47 12.19
N ALA A 95 3.67 -22.77 11.11
CA ALA A 95 3.60 -21.88 9.96
C ALA A 95 3.00 -20.53 10.35
N PHE A 96 1.88 -20.53 11.08
CA PHE A 96 1.22 -19.30 11.53
C PHE A 96 2.13 -18.45 12.42
N GLU A 97 2.78 -19.06 13.41
CA GLU A 97 3.74 -18.39 14.29
C GLU A 97 4.88 -17.75 13.48
N ALA A 98 5.48 -18.50 12.55
CA ALA A 98 6.55 -18.00 11.68
C ALA A 98 6.11 -16.82 10.81
N TYR A 99 4.85 -16.77 10.36
CA TYR A 99 4.30 -15.64 9.60
C TYR A 99 4.06 -14.40 10.47
N THR A 100 3.60 -14.57 11.71
CA THR A 100 3.30 -13.44 12.60
C THR A 100 4.54 -12.84 13.27
N THR A 101 5.59 -13.63 13.45
CA THR A 101 6.83 -13.22 14.11
C THR A 101 8.04 -13.71 13.33
N PRO A 102 8.32 -13.13 12.14
CA PRO A 102 9.48 -13.49 11.36
C PRO A 102 10.76 -13.14 12.13
N ALA A 103 11.77 -14.01 12.07
CA ALA A 103 13.05 -13.78 12.74
C ALA A 103 13.73 -12.48 12.26
N ASP A 104 14.56 -11.86 13.11
CA ASP A 104 15.18 -10.55 12.85
C ASP A 104 16.15 -10.52 11.66
N ASN A 105 16.64 -11.69 11.26
CA ASN A 105 17.57 -11.87 10.15
C ASN A 105 16.89 -12.26 8.83
N VAL A 106 15.55 -12.34 8.76
CA VAL A 106 14.82 -12.80 7.57
C VAL A 106 14.13 -11.63 6.88
N GLY A 107 14.43 -11.47 5.58
CA GLY A 107 13.77 -10.52 4.70
C GLY A 107 14.16 -9.06 4.93
N ARG A 108 13.55 -8.16 4.14
CA ARG A 108 13.65 -6.72 4.31
C ARG A 108 12.50 -6.24 5.20
N ARG A 109 12.84 -5.63 6.33
CA ARG A 109 11.86 -4.95 7.19
C ARG A 109 11.74 -3.50 6.78
N GLU A 110 10.51 -3.07 6.53
CA GLU A 110 10.17 -1.67 6.31
C GLU A 110 9.15 -1.26 7.36
N VAL A 111 9.36 -0.08 7.94
CA VAL A 111 8.39 0.53 8.83
C VAL A 111 7.62 1.52 7.99
N ASP A 112 6.32 1.30 7.86
CA ASP A 112 5.49 2.21 7.10
C ASP A 112 5.19 3.50 7.87
N ALA A 113 4.50 4.37 7.16
CA ALA A 113 3.87 5.59 7.61
C ALA A 113 3.11 5.55 8.95
N ALA A 114 2.52 4.41 9.29
CA ALA A 114 1.68 4.19 10.46
C ALA A 114 2.43 3.45 11.58
N SER A 115 3.76 3.35 11.49
CA SER A 115 4.59 2.55 12.39
C SER A 115 4.28 1.04 12.35
N CYS A 116 3.68 0.55 11.27
CA CYS A 116 3.52 -0.87 11.03
C CYS A 116 4.80 -1.44 10.43
N ILE A 117 5.23 -2.58 10.94
CA ILE A 117 6.39 -3.29 10.41
C ILE A 117 5.90 -4.26 9.34
N THR A 118 6.27 -4.00 8.09
CA THR A 118 6.08 -4.94 6.98
C THR A 118 7.39 -5.68 6.73
N VAL A 119 7.33 -7.00 6.66
CA VAL A 119 8.49 -7.85 6.35
C VAL A 119 8.33 -8.46 4.98
N TYR A 120 9.18 -8.05 4.04
CA TYR A 120 9.25 -8.62 2.72
C TYR A 120 10.27 -9.75 2.69
N LEU A 121 9.80 -10.98 2.48
CA LEU A 121 10.66 -12.17 2.47
C LEU A 121 11.60 -12.22 1.25
N SER A 122 11.22 -11.56 0.15
CA SER A 122 11.98 -11.52 -1.10
C SER A 122 12.35 -10.08 -1.45
N GLU A 123 13.65 -9.81 -1.56
CA GLU A 123 14.14 -8.50 -1.98
C GLU A 123 13.82 -8.20 -3.46
N SER A 124 13.83 -9.23 -4.33
CA SER A 124 13.47 -9.06 -5.74
C SER A 124 12.02 -8.62 -5.90
N PHE A 125 11.11 -9.17 -5.10
CA PHE A 125 9.71 -8.76 -5.08
C PHE A 125 9.54 -7.28 -4.69
N VAL A 126 10.29 -6.78 -3.71
CA VAL A 126 10.24 -5.37 -3.32
C VAL A 126 10.67 -4.48 -4.48
N ARG A 127 11.74 -4.86 -5.18
CA ARG A 127 12.29 -4.12 -6.33
C ARG A 127 11.39 -4.17 -7.57
N GLU A 128 10.53 -5.18 -7.69
CA GLU A 128 9.53 -5.25 -8.75
C GLU A 128 8.34 -4.33 -8.50
N ILE A 129 8.00 -4.08 -7.23
CA ILE A 129 6.83 -3.28 -6.85
C ILE A 129 7.19 -1.82 -6.62
N TYR A 130 8.36 -1.56 -6.04
CA TYR A 130 8.74 -0.23 -5.56
C TYR A 130 10.06 0.22 -6.18
N ASP A 131 10.09 1.49 -6.57
CA ASP A 131 11.23 2.17 -7.17
C ASP A 131 12.22 2.68 -6.10
N GLY A 132 11.68 3.22 -5.01
CA GLY A 132 12.46 3.83 -3.94
C GLY A 132 11.58 4.36 -2.82
N GLN A 133 12.11 5.30 -2.05
CA GLN A 133 11.44 5.90 -0.89
C GLN A 133 11.55 7.42 -0.90
N PHE A 134 10.47 8.09 -0.50
CA PHE A 134 10.50 9.49 -0.08
C PHE A 134 10.72 9.59 1.42
N PHE A 135 11.74 10.34 1.80
CA PHE A 135 11.96 10.80 3.17
C PHE A 135 11.34 12.18 3.31
N VAL A 136 10.19 12.24 3.99
CA VAL A 136 9.39 13.46 4.16
C VAL A 136 9.53 13.95 5.59
N LYS A 137 10.10 15.14 5.78
CA LYS A 137 10.21 15.79 7.09
C LYS A 137 9.22 16.92 7.21
N LEU A 138 8.24 16.76 8.09
CA LEU A 138 7.30 17.82 8.47
C LEU A 138 7.94 18.70 9.55
N LYS A 139 8.31 19.93 9.20
CA LYS A 139 9.04 20.84 10.10
C LYS A 139 8.08 21.69 10.93
N LYS A 140 7.45 22.68 10.30
CA LYS A 140 6.69 23.73 10.98
C LYS A 140 5.44 24.12 10.19
N GLY A 141 4.39 24.53 10.89
CA GLY A 141 3.21 25.18 10.35
C GLY A 141 3.20 26.67 10.68
N TYR A 142 2.59 27.47 9.81
CA TYR A 142 2.56 28.92 9.90
C TYR A 142 1.15 29.45 9.65
N ASN A 143 0.77 30.47 10.43
CA ASN A 143 -0.45 31.24 10.25
C ASN A 143 -1.72 30.38 10.17
N PHE A 144 -1.81 29.31 10.97
CA PHE A 144 -3.02 28.52 11.01
C PHE A 144 -4.22 29.35 11.51
N PRO A 145 -5.44 29.07 11.03
CA PRO A 145 -6.68 29.67 11.54
C PRO A 145 -6.88 29.31 13.01
N ALA A 146 -7.50 30.21 13.78
CA ALA A 146 -7.93 29.94 15.14
C ALA A 146 -9.28 29.20 15.10
N MET A 147 -9.28 27.93 15.49
CA MET A 147 -10.44 27.05 15.37
C MET A 147 -11.16 26.82 16.71
N ASP A 148 -10.49 27.16 17.82
CA ASP A 148 -11.00 27.04 19.18
C ASP A 148 -11.49 28.37 19.76
N PRO A 149 -12.40 28.34 20.76
CA PRO A 149 -12.94 29.54 21.41
C PRO A 149 -11.88 30.46 22.03
N TRP A 150 -10.73 29.90 22.45
CA TRP A 150 -9.64 30.65 23.07
C TRP A 150 -8.69 31.31 22.06
N GLY A 151 -9.00 31.25 20.76
CA GLY A 151 -8.17 31.83 19.70
C GLY A 151 -6.95 30.99 19.33
N THR A 152 -6.89 29.74 19.79
CA THR A 152 -5.87 28.73 19.47
C THR A 152 -6.43 27.67 18.53
N SER A 153 -5.58 26.69 18.21
CA SER A 153 -5.93 25.46 17.49
C SER A 153 -5.01 24.34 17.97
N ASP A 154 -5.38 23.10 17.69
CA ASP A 154 -4.62 21.89 18.00
C ASP A 154 -4.18 21.16 16.71
N PRO A 155 -3.29 21.77 15.90
CA PRO A 155 -2.98 21.29 14.56
C PRO A 155 -2.24 19.94 14.52
N TYR A 156 -2.63 19.11 13.57
CA TYR A 156 -1.88 17.96 13.05
C TYR A 156 -2.06 17.85 11.54
N VAL A 157 -1.16 17.13 10.88
CA VAL A 157 -1.15 16.94 9.43
C VAL A 157 -1.32 15.47 9.10
N ILE A 158 -2.17 15.20 8.10
CA ILE A 158 -2.25 13.90 7.42
C ILE A 158 -1.64 14.09 6.04
N MET A 159 -0.73 13.20 5.65
CA MET A 159 -0.24 13.13 4.27
C MET A 159 -0.59 11.76 3.69
N GLU A 160 -1.02 11.75 2.44
CA GLU A 160 -1.41 10.55 1.72
C GLU A 160 -0.70 10.50 0.38
N PHE A 161 -0.07 9.37 0.10
CA PHE A 161 0.61 9.12 -1.16
C PHE A 161 0.46 7.66 -1.54
N ASP A 162 -0.14 7.42 -2.71
CA ASP A 162 -0.32 6.06 -3.27
C ASP A 162 -0.94 5.06 -2.25
N GLY A 163 -1.96 5.52 -1.54
CA GLY A 163 -2.69 4.77 -0.51
C GLY A 163 -1.97 4.61 0.82
N GLN A 164 -0.72 5.08 0.96
CA GLN A 164 -0.02 5.15 2.24
C GLN A 164 -0.41 6.44 2.96
N VAL A 165 -0.91 6.32 4.18
CA VAL A 165 -1.38 7.46 4.99
C VAL A 165 -0.48 7.62 6.21
N VAL A 166 0.22 8.77 6.29
CA VAL A 166 0.99 9.20 7.47
C VAL A 166 0.17 10.21 8.26
N LYS A 167 0.31 10.19 9.59
CA LYS A 167 -0.29 11.18 10.48
C LYS A 167 0.75 11.71 11.46
N SER A 168 0.86 13.03 11.56
CA SER A 168 1.73 13.67 12.54
C SER A 168 1.15 13.65 13.95
N LYS A 169 1.99 13.94 14.94
CA LYS A 169 1.50 14.22 16.30
C LYS A 169 0.68 15.52 16.32
N ILE A 170 -0.21 15.59 17.29
CA ILE A 170 -1.01 16.79 17.58
C ILE A 170 -0.16 17.76 18.39
N LYS A 171 -0.20 19.04 18.03
CA LYS A 171 0.44 20.12 18.77
C LYS A 171 -0.65 21.00 19.36
N TRP A 172 -0.79 20.96 20.68
CA TRP A 172 -1.89 21.60 21.38
C TRP A 172 -1.68 23.12 21.54
N GLY A 173 -2.76 23.90 21.43
CA GLY A 173 -2.84 25.30 21.81
C GLY A 173 -1.96 26.24 20.98
N THR A 174 -1.75 25.95 19.69
CA THR A 174 -0.83 26.74 18.85
C THR A 174 -1.28 26.90 17.40
N ARG A 175 -0.99 28.07 16.84
CA ARG A 175 -1.22 28.40 15.42
C ARG A 175 0.08 28.33 14.60
N GLU A 176 1.21 28.09 15.27
CA GLU A 176 2.52 27.91 14.67
C GLU A 176 3.21 26.64 15.19
N PRO A 177 2.62 25.46 14.95
CA PRO A 177 3.15 24.19 15.46
C PRO A 177 4.51 23.86 14.86
N THR A 178 5.39 23.31 15.68
CA THR A 178 6.66 22.73 15.23
C THR A 178 6.64 21.23 15.53
N TRP A 179 6.70 20.41 14.47
CA TRP A 179 6.67 18.94 14.56
C TRP A 179 8.07 18.36 14.55
N ASN A 180 8.86 18.69 13.53
CA ASN A 180 10.15 18.05 13.24
C ASN A 180 10.04 16.51 13.21
N GLU A 181 9.02 16.02 12.50
CA GLU A 181 8.72 14.60 12.36
C GLU A 181 9.13 14.12 10.98
N GLU A 182 9.77 12.95 10.91
CA GLU A 182 10.24 12.33 9.67
C GLU A 182 9.40 11.10 9.36
N PHE A 183 8.99 10.98 8.11
CA PHE A 183 8.19 9.89 7.59
C PHE A 183 8.87 9.29 6.38
N THR A 184 8.75 7.97 6.24
CA THR A 184 9.20 7.25 5.05
C THR A 184 7.99 6.74 4.29
N ILE A 185 7.94 7.04 3.00
CA ILE A 185 6.84 6.66 2.11
C ILE A 185 7.43 5.90 0.92
N ASN A 186 6.94 4.69 0.66
CA ASN A 186 7.39 3.89 -0.47
C ASN A 186 6.81 4.39 -1.79
N ILE A 187 7.56 4.28 -2.88
CA ILE A 187 7.15 4.73 -4.21
C ILE A 187 6.89 3.50 -5.07
N LYS A 188 5.63 3.21 -5.42
CA LYS A 188 5.30 2.08 -6.31
C LYS A 188 5.62 2.40 -7.76
N LEU A 189 5.74 1.35 -8.56
CA LEU A 189 5.85 1.41 -10.02
C LEU A 189 4.47 1.15 -10.68
N PRO A 190 4.03 2.00 -11.62
CA PRO A 190 4.61 3.30 -12.00
C PRO A 190 4.43 4.35 -10.88
N PRO A 191 5.33 5.35 -10.81
CA PRO A 191 5.29 6.33 -9.73
C PRO A 191 4.01 7.17 -9.80
N CYS A 192 3.27 7.20 -8.68
CA CYS A 192 2.31 8.28 -8.42
C CYS A 192 3.07 9.55 -8.07
N THR A 193 2.47 10.70 -8.38
CA THR A 193 3.22 11.95 -8.38
C THR A 193 2.62 12.99 -7.46
N LEU A 194 1.39 12.78 -6.97
CA LEU A 194 0.72 13.72 -6.10
C LEU A 194 0.73 13.25 -4.64
N LEU A 195 1.49 13.95 -3.79
CA LEU A 195 1.38 13.86 -2.34
C LEU A 195 0.25 14.77 -1.86
N GLN A 196 -0.81 14.16 -1.34
CA GLN A 196 -1.90 14.91 -0.74
C GLN A 196 -1.54 15.24 0.69
N VAL A 197 -1.73 16.50 1.09
CA VAL A 197 -1.46 16.97 2.43
C VAL A 197 -2.67 17.70 2.96
N ALA A 198 -3.03 17.45 4.21
CA ALA A 198 -4.12 18.17 4.84
C ALA A 198 -3.91 18.39 6.33
N ALA A 199 -4.17 19.63 6.75
CA ALA A 199 -4.11 20.05 8.13
C ALA A 199 -5.48 19.96 8.80
N TRP A 200 -5.45 19.58 10.06
CA TRP A 200 -6.62 19.35 10.89
C TRP A 200 -6.41 19.92 12.28
N ASP A 201 -7.50 20.39 12.85
CA ASP A 201 -7.62 20.85 14.22
C ASP A 201 -8.20 19.71 15.07
N ALA A 202 -7.38 19.17 15.97
CA ALA A 202 -7.83 18.15 16.90
C ALA A 202 -8.83 18.75 17.90
N ASN A 203 -9.85 17.98 18.25
CA ASN A 203 -10.87 18.43 19.19
C ASN A 203 -11.18 17.27 20.15
N LEU A 204 -11.30 17.56 21.44
CA LEU A 204 -11.49 16.50 22.46
C LEU A 204 -12.92 15.95 22.49
N VAL A 205 -13.91 16.81 22.25
CA VAL A 205 -15.34 16.47 22.41
C VAL A 205 -16.08 16.51 21.07
N THR A 206 -15.72 17.45 20.20
CA THR A 206 -16.34 17.63 18.89
C THR A 206 -15.53 16.93 17.80
N PRO A 207 -16.13 16.66 16.63
CA PRO A 207 -15.37 16.16 15.49
C PRO A 207 -14.22 17.12 15.12
N HIS A 208 -13.10 16.54 14.73
CA HIS A 208 -11.94 17.31 14.28
C HIS A 208 -12.30 18.16 13.06
N LYS A 209 -11.79 19.39 13.01
CA LYS A 209 -12.14 20.33 11.93
C LYS A 209 -11.01 20.38 10.91
N ARG A 210 -11.37 20.41 9.62
CA ARG A 210 -10.39 20.61 8.56
C ARG A 210 -9.91 22.07 8.59
N MET A 211 -8.61 22.28 8.47
CA MET A 211 -7.99 23.61 8.42
C MET A 211 -7.60 24.00 6.99
N GLY A 212 -7.18 23.02 6.19
CA GLY A 212 -6.91 23.19 4.77
C GLY A 212 -6.26 21.95 4.15
N ASN A 213 -6.12 21.97 2.84
CA ASN A 213 -5.54 20.89 2.04
C ASN A 213 -4.62 21.45 0.93
N ALA A 214 -3.68 20.63 0.50
CA ALA A 214 -2.78 20.91 -0.60
C ALA A 214 -2.40 19.61 -1.31
N GLY A 215 -1.98 19.74 -2.57
CA GLY A 215 -1.33 18.69 -3.33
C GLY A 215 0.07 19.14 -3.72
N VAL A 216 1.06 18.29 -3.48
CA VAL A 216 2.46 18.53 -3.87
C VAL A 216 2.82 17.57 -4.98
N ASN A 217 3.22 18.09 -6.15
CA ASN A 217 3.76 17.25 -7.21
C ASN A 217 5.21 16.86 -6.87
N LEU A 218 5.46 15.56 -6.80
CA LEU A 218 6.75 14.96 -6.49
C LEU A 218 7.54 14.55 -7.74
N GLU A 219 6.98 14.66 -8.95
CA GLU A 219 7.68 14.35 -10.23
C GLU A 219 9.05 15.01 -10.30
N ASP A 220 9.08 16.32 -10.01
CA ASP A 220 10.30 17.13 -10.11
C ASP A 220 11.25 16.94 -8.91
N LEU A 221 10.86 16.13 -7.91
CA LEU A 221 11.60 15.92 -6.66
C LEU A 221 12.31 14.55 -6.61
N CYS A 222 12.20 13.76 -7.69
CA CYS A 222 12.88 12.48 -7.87
C CYS A 222 14.32 12.62 -8.41
N ASP A 223 15.02 13.69 -8.07
CA ASP A 223 16.39 13.98 -8.54
C ASP A 223 17.48 13.59 -7.50
N GLY A 224 17.06 13.02 -6.36
CA GLY A 224 17.93 12.65 -5.24
C GLY A 224 18.36 13.82 -4.34
N ASN A 225 18.00 15.07 -4.68
CA ASN A 225 18.31 16.23 -3.88
C ASN A 225 17.31 16.41 -2.73
N LEU A 226 17.71 17.20 -1.72
CA LEU A 226 16.82 17.64 -0.65
C LEU A 226 16.04 18.87 -1.13
N HIS A 227 14.72 18.77 -1.13
CA HIS A 227 13.82 19.86 -1.50
C HIS A 227 13.10 20.39 -0.28
N GLU A 228 13.26 21.68 0.02
CA GLU A 228 12.52 22.36 1.08
C GLU A 228 11.35 23.13 0.48
N LEU A 229 10.14 22.74 0.85
CA LEU A 229 8.89 23.21 0.28
C LEU A 229 8.08 23.96 1.34
N LEU A 230 7.61 25.16 0.98
CA LEU A 230 6.61 25.88 1.74
C LEU A 230 5.27 25.72 1.02
N VAL A 231 4.43 24.81 1.52
CA VAL A 231 3.16 24.43 0.92
C VAL A 231 2.05 25.29 1.52
N GLU A 232 1.31 25.98 0.66
CA GLU A 232 0.13 26.76 1.06
C GLU A 232 -1.09 25.83 1.11
N LEU A 233 -1.82 25.89 2.22
CA LEU A 233 -3.02 25.10 2.43
C LEU A 233 -4.23 25.94 2.04
N GLU A 234 -5.08 25.34 1.21
CA GLU A 234 -6.27 25.96 0.67
C GLU A 234 -7.53 25.19 1.08
N GLY A 235 -8.69 25.64 0.60
CA GLY A 235 -9.96 24.96 0.83
C GLY A 235 -10.65 25.36 2.13
N MET A 236 -11.49 24.45 2.65
CA MET A 236 -12.28 24.72 3.86
C MET A 236 -11.39 24.71 5.10
N GLY A 237 -11.49 25.77 5.91
CA GLY A 237 -10.87 25.84 7.22
C GLY A 237 -10.05 27.09 7.48
N GLY A 238 -9.71 27.89 6.46
CA GLY A 238 -8.95 29.14 6.62
C GLY A 238 -7.47 29.04 6.24
N GLY A 239 -7.00 27.85 5.87
CA GLY A 239 -5.70 27.64 5.23
C GLY A 239 -4.52 27.67 6.19
N GLY A 240 -3.44 28.30 5.77
CA GLY A 240 -2.16 28.35 6.48
C GLY A 240 -1.03 27.89 5.55
N LYS A 241 0.19 27.77 6.09
CA LYS A 241 1.33 27.22 5.35
C LYS A 241 2.00 26.13 6.17
N ILE A 242 2.56 25.13 5.50
CA ILE A 242 3.38 24.10 6.12
C ILE A 242 4.73 24.03 5.42
N GLN A 243 5.78 23.86 6.21
CA GLN A 243 7.14 23.66 5.71
C GLN A 243 7.49 22.19 5.80
N VAL A 244 7.84 21.62 4.66
CA VAL A 244 8.14 20.20 4.49
C VAL A 244 9.46 20.08 3.74
N GLU A 245 10.34 19.18 4.17
CA GLU A 245 11.48 18.75 3.36
C GLU A 245 11.18 17.38 2.76
N VAL A 246 11.53 17.19 1.50
CA VAL A 246 11.35 15.92 0.78
C VAL A 246 12.67 15.54 0.14
N LYS A 247 13.08 14.28 0.31
CA LYS A 247 14.22 13.69 -0.39
C LYS A 247 13.86 12.32 -0.94
N TYR A 248 14.06 12.12 -2.23
CA TYR A 248 14.00 10.81 -2.86
C TYR A 248 15.30 10.04 -2.63
N ARG A 249 15.20 8.73 -2.40
CA ARG A 249 16.33 7.79 -2.52
C ARG A 249 15.87 6.51 -3.18
N SER A 250 16.68 6.00 -4.10
CA SER A 250 16.47 4.67 -4.69
C SER A 250 16.83 3.57 -3.70
N PHE A 251 16.31 2.35 -3.89
CA PHE A 251 16.71 1.22 -3.04
C PHE A 251 18.18 0.84 -3.18
N GLU A 252 18.80 1.14 -4.31
CA GLU A 252 20.23 0.90 -4.54
C GLU A 252 21.07 1.75 -3.57
N GLU A 253 20.78 3.06 -3.51
CA GLU A 253 21.42 3.98 -2.57
C GLU A 253 21.18 3.59 -1.10
N ILE A 254 19.93 3.23 -0.78
CA ILE A 254 19.55 2.82 0.60
C ILE A 254 20.30 1.56 1.03
N ASP A 255 20.49 0.59 0.14
CA ASP A 255 21.20 -0.66 0.44
C ASP A 255 22.71 -0.45 0.54
N GLU A 256 23.30 0.44 -0.26
CA GLU A 256 24.71 0.83 -0.16
C GLU A 256 25.03 1.47 1.17
N ASP A 257 24.19 2.42 1.63
CA ASP A 257 24.32 3.04 2.94
C ASP A 257 24.36 1.95 4.03
N LYS A 258 23.47 0.94 3.97
CA LYS A 258 23.41 -0.16 4.96
C LYS A 258 24.65 -1.07 4.95
N LYS A 259 25.35 -1.20 3.83
CA LYS A 259 26.55 -2.05 3.72
C LYS A 259 27.77 -1.43 4.41
N TRP A 260 27.88 -0.10 4.43
CA TRP A 260 28.99 0.61 5.06
C TRP A 260 29.01 0.50 6.60
N TRP A 261 27.85 0.26 7.22
CA TRP A 261 27.74 0.11 8.68
C TRP A 261 27.93 -1.33 9.19
N ARG A 262 28.27 -2.30 8.31
CA ARG A 262 28.55 -3.69 8.69
C ARG A 262 30.04 -4.00 8.77
#